data_AF-A0A2R5G0Y9-F1
#
_entry.id   AF-A0A2R5G0Y9-F1
#
_cell.length_a   1.000
_cell.length_b   1.000
_cell.length_c   1.000
_cell.angle_alpha   90.00
_cell.angle_beta   90.00
_cell.angle_gamma   90.00
#
_symmetry.space_group_name_H-M   'P 1'
#
loop_
_entity.id
_entity.type
_entity.pdbx_description
1 polymer ?
#
loop_
_entity_poly.entity_id
_entity_poly.type
_entity_poly.pdbx_seq_one_letter_code
_entity_poly.pdbx_strand_id
1 'polypeptide(L)' 'MIESTTTIQEFLASIYPFDQLSITSVELLAEKLEPLRYRMGQAILVRETLPARVAILYPHFSQA' A
#
# COMPACT_ATOMS: atom_id res chain seq x y z
N MET A 1 -6.21 25.38 -4.88
CA MET A 1 -5.74 24.15 -5.55
C MET A 1 -5.49 23.13 -4.46
N ILE A 2 -6.42 22.20 -4.27
CA ILE A 2 -6.32 21.22 -3.17
C ILE A 2 -5.57 20.02 -3.75
N GLU A 3 -4.25 20.02 -3.61
CA GLU A 3 -3.47 18.80 -3.86
C GLU A 3 -3.86 17.82 -2.78
N SER A 4 -4.76 16.89 -3.11
CA SER A 4 -5.17 15.85 -2.17
C SER A 4 -4.03 14.84 -2.09
N THR A 5 -3.05 15.12 -1.22
CA THR A 5 -2.06 14.14 -0.80
C THR A 5 -2.82 13.06 -0.03
N THR A 6 -3.34 12.06 -0.74
CA THR A 6 -3.97 10.90 -0.09
C THR A 6 -2.90 10.23 0.75
N THR A 7 -3.12 10.17 2.05
CA THR A 7 -2.23 9.51 3.00
C THR A 7 -2.30 8.00 2.82
N ILE A 8 -1.26 7.28 3.24
CA ILE A 8 -1.26 5.81 3.22
C ILE A 8 -2.44 5.26 4.04
N GLN A 9 -2.83 5.93 5.13
CA GLN A 9 -3.96 5.54 5.96
C GLN A 9 -5.29 5.65 5.22
N GLU A 10 -5.55 6.76 4.54
CA GLU A 10 -6.74 6.95 3.71
C GLU A 10 -6.78 5.95 2.56
N PHE A 11 -5.63 5.66 1.94
CA PHE A 11 -5.53 4.64 0.92
C PHE A 11 -5.89 3.24 1.47
N LEU A 12 -5.31 2.83 2.60
CA LEU A 12 -5.62 1.56 3.24
C LEU A 12 -7.10 1.46 3.60
N ALA A 13 -7.69 2.51 4.17
CA ALA A 13 -9.10 2.54 4.52
C ALA A 13 -10.05 2.49 3.30
N SER A 14 -9.54 2.70 2.09
CA SER A 14 -10.32 2.64 0.84
C SER A 14 -10.30 1.28 0.15
N ILE A 15 -9.42 0.35 0.58
CA ILE A 15 -9.23 -0.94 -0.09
C ILE A 15 -9.75 -2.11 0.75
N TYR A 16 -10.51 -3.02 0.13
CA TYR A 16 -10.87 -4.29 0.77
C TYR A 16 -9.61 -5.16 0.98
N PRO A 17 -9.46 -5.86 2.14
CA PRO A 17 -10.36 -5.93 3.28
C PRO A 17 -10.05 -4.91 4.40
N PHE A 18 -9.12 -3.98 4.16
CA PHE A 18 -8.65 -3.03 5.15
C PHE A 18 -9.68 -1.93 5.48
N ASP A 19 -10.64 -1.72 4.59
CA ASP A 19 -11.84 -0.89 4.78
C ASP A 19 -12.74 -1.32 5.96
N GLN A 20 -12.65 -2.59 6.38
CA GLN A 20 -13.38 -3.13 7.52
C GLN A 20 -12.65 -3.00 8.85
N LEU A 21 -11.41 -2.51 8.84
CA LEU A 21 -10.62 -2.34 10.05
C LEU A 21 -10.98 -1.04 10.76
N SER A 22 -10.86 -1.04 12.08
CA SER A 22 -10.96 0.21 12.85
C SER A 22 -9.82 1.16 12.48
N ILE A 23 -10.06 2.47 12.63
CA ILE A 23 -9.06 3.51 12.36
C ILE A 23 -7.74 3.22 13.09
N THR A 24 -7.79 2.85 14.37
CA THR A 24 -6.61 2.49 15.16
C THR A 24 -5.85 1.28 14.59
N SER A 25 -6.56 0.30 14.01
CA SER A 25 -5.91 -0.85 13.37
C SER A 25 -5.22 -0.45 12.06
N VAL A 26 -5.83 0.46 11.30
CA VAL A 26 -5.24 1.02 10.07
C VAL A 26 -3.99 1.85 10.40
N GLU A 27 -4.02 2.66 11.46
CA GLU A 27 -2.88 3.44 11.93
C GLU A 27 -1.70 2.53 12.30
N LEU A 28 -1.95 1.50 13.10
CA LEU A 28 -0.93 0.52 13.50
C LEU A 28 -0.36 -0.29 12.32
N LEU A 29 -1.18 -0.55 11.29
CA LEU A 29 -0.71 -1.18 10.05
C LEU A 29 0.16 -0.22 9.25
N ALA A 30 -0.26 1.04 9.11
CA ALA A 30 0.47 2.07 8.38
C ALA A 30 1.87 2.29 8.97
N GLU A 31 2.04 2.23 10.29
CA GLU A 31 3.34 2.31 10.96
C GLU A 31 4.29 1.16 10.60
N LYS A 32 3.75 -0.01 10.26
CA LYS A 32 4.53 -1.21 9.91
C LYS A 32 4.82 -1.32 8.41
N LEU A 33 4.24 -0.44 7.59
CA LEU A 33 4.45 -0.48 6.15
C LEU A 33 5.84 0.03 5.80
N GLU A 34 6.55 -0.75 5.00
CA GLU A 34 7.81 -0.35 4.38
C GLU A 34 7.55 0.03 2.92
N PRO A 35 7.60 1.33 2.55
CA PRO A 35 7.39 1.74 1.17
C PRO A 35 8.56 1.27 0.28
N LEU A 36 8.25 0.44 -0.71
CA LEU A 36 9.23 -0.12 -1.65
C LEU A 36 9.02 0.48 -3.04
N ARG A 37 10.11 0.96 -3.65
CA ARG A 37 10.12 1.45 -5.04
C ARG A 37 10.54 0.34 -5.98
N TYR A 38 9.60 -0.14 -6.79
CA TYR A 38 9.87 -1.13 -7.82
C TYR A 38 10.12 -0.48 -9.17
N ARG A 39 11.08 -1.02 -9.91
CA ARG A 39 11.32 -0.64 -11.31
C ARG A 39 10.48 -1.51 -12.24
N MET A 40 10.19 -0.99 -13.42
CA MET A 40 9.56 -1.79 -14.48
C MET A 40 10.42 -3.01 -14.80
N GLY A 41 9.78 -4.18 -14.92
CA GLY A 41 10.45 -5.47 -15.18
C GLY A 41 11.03 -6.17 -13.94
N GLN A 42 10.99 -5.55 -12.75
CA GLN A 42 11.42 -6.20 -11.51
C GLN A 42 10.32 -7.10 -10.96
N ALA A 43 10.63 -8.38 -10.70
CA ALA A 43 9.69 -9.32 -10.09
C ALA A 43 9.40 -8.93 -8.62
N ILE A 44 8.11 -8.87 -8.27
CA ILE A 44 7.65 -8.55 -6.90
C ILE A 44 7.40 -9.84 -6.09
N LEU A 45 6.82 -10.85 -6.73
CA LEU A 45 6.54 -12.16 -6.14
C LEU A 45 7.04 -13.27 -7.07
N VAL A 46 7.73 -14.26 -6.51
CA VAL A 46 8.19 -15.45 -7.24
C VAL A 46 7.35 -16.63 -6.77
N ARG A 47 6.68 -17.32 -7.70
CA ARG A 47 5.69 -18.37 -7.39
C ARG A 47 6.22 -19.51 -6.51
N GLU A 48 7.51 -19.80 -6.61
CA GLU A 48 8.16 -20.93 -5.94
C GLU A 48 8.59 -20.61 -4.50
N THR A 49 8.45 -19.36 -4.06
CA THR A 49 8.80 -18.94 -2.70
C THR A 49 7.55 -18.44 -1.98
N LEU A 50 7.26 -19.00 -0.79
CA LEU A 50 6.23 -18.44 0.08
C LEU A 50 6.73 -17.09 0.60
N PRO A 51 6.05 -15.98 0.29
CA PRO A 51 6.50 -14.66 0.72
C PRO A 51 6.30 -14.51 2.22
N ALA A 52 7.33 -14.04 2.93
CA ALA A 52 7.23 -13.70 4.35
C ALA A 52 6.44 -12.40 4.62
N ARG A 53 5.98 -11.72 3.56
CA ARG A 53 5.38 -10.38 3.61
C ARG A 53 4.17 -10.31 2.70
N VAL A 54 3.20 -9.48 3.09
CA VAL A 54 2.09 -9.07 2.23
C VAL A 54 2.50 -7.81 1.49
N ALA A 55 2.36 -7.80 0.16
CA ALA A 55 2.63 -6.63 -0.67
C ALA A 55 1.31 -5.97 -1.07
N ILE A 56 1.21 -4.66 -0.87
CA ILE A 56 0.09 -3.84 -1.31
C ILE A 56 0.60 -2.92 -2.41
N LEU A 57 -0.01 -2.98 -3.60
CA LEU A 57 0.40 -2.14 -4.72
C LEU A 57 -0.22 -0.75 -4.55
N TYR A 58 0.65 0.24 -4.37
CA TYR A 58 0.26 1.64 -4.28
C TYR A 58 0.51 2.33 -5.64
N PRO A 59 -0.54 2.66 -6.41
CA PRO A 59 -0.36 3.35 -7.68
C PRO A 59 0.09 4.80 -7.43
N HIS A 60 1.25 5.15 -7.99
CA HIS A 60 1.65 6.55 -8.09
C HIS A 60 1.03 7.14 -9.36
N PHE A 61 -0.09 7.85 -9.24
CA PHE A 61 -0.62 8.64 -10.34
C PHE A 61 0.25 9.90 -10.49
N SER A 62 1.22 9.85 -11.41
CA SER A 62 1.89 11.06 -11.90
C SER A 62 0.90 11.79 -12.80
N GLN A 63 0.43 12.96 -12.38
CA GLN A 63 -0.30 13.87 -13.26
C GLN A 63 0.66 14.28 -14.39
N ALA A 64 0.25 14.02 -15.64
CA ALA A 64 0.97 14.42 -16.86
C ALA A 64 0.52 15.81 -17.33
#